data_AF-K0C2D7-F1
#
_entry.id   AF-K0C2D7-F1
#
_cell.length_a   1.000
_cell.length_b   1.000
_cell.length_c   1.000
_cell.angle_alpha   90.00
_cell.angle_beta   90.00
_cell.angle_gamma   90.00
#
_symmetry.space_group_name_H-M   'P 1'
#
loop_
_entity.id
_entity.type
_entity.pdbx_description
1 polymer ?
#
loop_
_entity_poly.entity_id
_entity_poly.type
_entity_poly.pdbx_seq_one_letter_code
_entity_poly.pdbx_strand_id
1 'polypeptide(L)'
;MFSTFFKKLYRQTIDIVFGVILALIIIGIAIGAGQLVFSVWDLLKLEGVTGQYINIITDVLTLYVLIELSRSITDYFISHKLKISLIIDAAIVFIIREILIALFKHKIDPSMLYALSAFLFVLGALRTAAIILYQREKVIADENHD
;
A
#
# COMPACT_ATOMS: atom_id res chain seq x y z
N MET A 1 28.99 -13.04 22.12
CA MET A 1 28.84 -11.62 22.54
C MET A 1 28.80 -10.66 21.34
N PHE A 2 29.67 -10.82 20.33
CA PHE A 2 29.71 -9.95 19.15
C PHE A 2 28.44 -10.02 18.27
N SER A 3 27.86 -11.21 18.08
CA SER A 3 26.64 -11.38 17.26
C SER A 3 25.37 -10.77 17.86
N THR A 4 25.26 -10.70 19.19
CA THR A 4 24.10 -10.10 19.87
C THR A 4 24.15 -8.58 19.80
N PHE A 5 25.34 -7.99 19.88
CA PHE A 5 25.56 -6.56 19.66
C PHE A 5 25.20 -6.14 18.23
N PHE A 6 25.71 -6.85 17.21
CA PHE A 6 25.38 -6.58 15.81
C PHE A 6 23.88 -6.72 15.52
N LYS A 7 23.23 -7.78 16.02
CA LYS A 7 21.78 -7.97 15.85
C LYS A 7 20.95 -6.87 16.51
N LYS A 8 21.40 -6.35 17.67
CA LYS A 8 20.74 -5.24 18.37
C LYS A 8 20.88 -3.92 17.60
N LEU A 9 22.10 -3.62 17.13
CA LEU A 9 22.38 -2.43 16.34
C LEU A 9 21.59 -2.44 15.02
N TYR A 10 21.57 -3.58 14.32
CA TYR A 10 20.81 -3.77 13.09
C TYR A 10 19.32 -3.49 13.30
N ARG A 11 18.68 -4.13 14.29
CA ARG A 11 17.25 -3.90 14.58
C ARG A 11 16.97 -2.45 14.92
N GLN A 12 17.78 -1.87 15.82
CA GLN A 12 17.61 -0.48 16.23
C GLN A 12 17.70 0.48 15.04
N THR A 13 18.64 0.27 14.11
CA THR A 13 18.73 1.09 12.90
C THR A 13 17.48 0.96 12.03
N ILE A 14 16.99 -0.26 11.82
CA ILE A 14 15.78 -0.48 11.01
C ILE A 14 14.56 0.16 11.67
N ASP A 15 14.37 -0.02 12.99
CA ASP A 15 13.25 0.57 13.72
C ASP A 15 13.24 2.10 13.63
N ILE A 16 14.42 2.72 13.72
CA ILE A 16 14.57 4.18 13.52
C ILE A 16 14.17 4.56 12.09
N VAL A 17 14.69 3.86 11.07
CA VAL A 17 14.39 4.17 9.66
C VAL A 17 12.90 4.05 9.37
N PHE A 18 12.27 2.93 9.74
CA PHE A 18 10.83 2.74 9.54
C PHE A 18 10.00 3.75 10.35
N GLY A 19 10.49 4.17 11.52
CA GLY A 19 9.81 5.16 12.36
C GLY A 19 9.82 6.54 11.75
N VAL A 20 10.96 6.94 11.18
CA VAL A 20 11.09 8.18 10.42
C VAL A 20 10.18 8.16 9.19
N ILE A 21 10.18 7.07 8.42
CA ILE A 21 9.30 6.93 7.24
C ILE A 21 7.83 7.03 7.65
N LEU A 22 7.42 6.32 8.71
CA LEU A 22 6.04 6.34 9.22
C LEU A 22 5.63 7.75 9.64
N ALA A 23 6.49 8.46 10.38
CA ALA A 23 6.22 9.84 10.80
C ALA A 23 6.02 10.78 9.59
N LEU A 24 6.88 10.67 8.57
CA LEU A 24 6.73 11.46 7.34
C LEU A 24 5.44 11.14 6.59
N ILE A 25 5.05 9.87 6.50
CA ILE A 25 3.80 9.46 5.86
C ILE A 25 2.58 10.00 6.63
N ILE A 26 2.57 9.92 7.96
CA ILE A 26 1.49 10.46 8.79
C ILE A 26 1.34 11.97 8.56
N ILE A 27 2.45 12.70 8.53
CA ILE A 27 2.44 14.14 8.22
C ILE A 27 1.89 14.37 6.81
N GLY A 28 2.34 13.58 5.81
CA GLY A 28 1.84 13.66 4.44
C GLY A 28 0.34 13.41 4.33
N ILE A 29 -0.19 12.41 5.04
CA ILE A 29 -1.63 12.12 5.12
C ILE A 29 -2.37 13.31 5.73
N ALA A 30 -1.87 13.87 6.84
CA ALA A 30 -2.50 15.01 7.51
C ALA A 30 -2.57 16.24 6.58
N ILE A 31 -1.47 16.56 5.89
CA ILE A 31 -1.41 17.67 4.93
C ILE A 31 -2.38 17.42 3.77
N GLY A 32 -2.33 16.24 3.15
CA GLY A 32 -3.18 15.94 2.00
C GLY A 32 -4.67 15.88 2.37
N ALA A 33 -5.01 15.35 3.56
CA ALA A 33 -6.39 15.38 4.07
C ALA A 33 -6.87 16.81 4.31
N GLY A 34 -6.02 17.67 4.90
CA GLY A 34 -6.31 19.09 5.06
C GLY A 34 -6.56 19.79 3.72
N GLN A 35 -5.70 19.56 2.73
CA GLN A 35 -5.88 20.10 1.37
C GLN A 35 -7.20 19.64 0.74
N LEU A 36 -7.56 18.37 0.90
CA LEU A 36 -8.80 17.82 0.36
C LEU A 36 -10.04 18.50 0.95
N VAL A 37 -10.04 18.79 2.26
CA VAL A 37 -11.11 19.55 2.92
C VAL A 37 -11.25 20.94 2.32
N PHE A 38 -10.14 21.65 2.09
CA PHE A 38 -10.17 22.96 1.43
C PHE A 38 -10.68 22.88 -0.01
N SER A 39 -10.25 21.90 -0.79
CA SER A 39 -10.71 21.69 -2.17
C SER A 39 -12.22 21.45 -2.25
N VAL A 40 -12.78 20.67 -1.32
CA VAL A 40 -14.24 20.45 -1.23
C VAL A 40 -14.97 21.73 -0.84
N TRP A 41 -14.41 22.52 0.07
CA TRP A 41 -14.99 23.80 0.47
C TRP A 41 -15.10 24.79 -0.70
N ASP A 42 -14.11 24.82 -1.58
CA ASP A 42 -14.10 25.72 -2.74
C ASP A 42 -15.09 25.30 -3.84
N LEU A 43 -15.35 24.01 -3.98
CA LEU A 43 -16.37 23.48 -4.89
C LEU A 43 -17.79 23.88 -4.52
N LEU A 44 -18.10 23.94 -3.23
CA LEU A 44 -19.41 24.38 -2.74
C LEU A 44 -19.72 25.84 -3.08
N LYS A 45 -18.71 26.63 -3.48
CA LYS A 45 -18.85 28.05 -3.84
C LYS A 45 -18.97 28.30 -5.35
N LEU A 46 -18.70 27.30 -6.21
CA LEU A 46 -18.62 27.45 -7.66
C LEU A 46 -19.72 26.63 -8.35
N GLU A 47 -20.51 27.24 -9.24
CA GLU A 47 -21.63 26.60 -9.97
C GLU A 47 -21.20 25.63 -11.09
N GLY A 48 -19.90 25.44 -11.32
CA GLY A 48 -19.36 24.60 -12.40
C GLY A 48 -18.79 23.28 -11.90
N VAL A 49 -19.47 22.16 -12.21
CA VAL A 49 -19.27 20.89 -11.51
C VAL A 49 -18.17 20.02 -12.15
N THR A 50 -18.20 19.75 -13.46
CA THR A 50 -17.58 18.52 -14.02
C THR A 50 -16.05 18.33 -13.87
N GLY A 51 -15.22 19.35 -14.09
CA GLY A 51 -13.76 19.17 -14.09
C GLY A 51 -13.13 19.01 -12.71
N GLN A 52 -13.81 19.49 -11.68
CA GLN A 52 -13.23 19.76 -10.38
C GLN A 52 -13.44 18.57 -9.41
N TYR A 53 -14.42 17.67 -9.68
CA TYR A 53 -14.55 16.36 -9.00
C TYR A 53 -13.46 15.36 -9.37
N ILE A 54 -12.93 15.39 -10.59
CA ILE A 54 -11.86 14.47 -11.02
C ILE A 54 -10.60 14.66 -10.15
N ASN A 55 -10.31 15.92 -9.78
CA ASN A 55 -9.21 16.24 -8.89
C ASN A 55 -9.44 15.71 -7.48
N ILE A 56 -10.64 15.90 -6.89
CA ILE A 56 -10.97 15.32 -5.58
C ILE A 56 -10.78 13.80 -5.58
N ILE A 57 -11.34 13.12 -6.58
CA ILE A 57 -11.29 11.66 -6.65
C ILE A 57 -9.82 11.21 -6.73
N THR A 58 -9.02 11.86 -7.57
CA THR A 58 -7.57 11.61 -7.64
C THR A 58 -6.88 11.82 -6.29
N ASP A 59 -7.20 12.89 -5.57
CA ASP A 59 -6.60 13.24 -4.29
C ASP A 59 -6.99 12.22 -3.21
N VAL A 60 -8.26 11.80 -3.15
CA VAL A 60 -8.74 10.73 -2.26
C VAL A 60 -7.98 9.43 -2.55
N LEU A 61 -7.88 9.03 -3.82
CA LEU A 61 -7.14 7.82 -4.20
C LEU A 61 -5.66 7.92 -3.84
N THR A 62 -5.09 9.12 -3.85
CA THR A 62 -3.70 9.35 -3.45
C THR A 62 -3.50 9.24 -1.94
N LEU A 63 -4.41 9.81 -1.15
CA LEU A 63 -4.42 9.63 0.29
C LEU A 63 -4.61 8.16 0.68
N TYR A 64 -5.48 7.44 -0.03
CA TYR A 64 -5.70 6.02 0.20
C TYR A 64 -4.41 5.20 0.08
N VAL A 65 -3.56 5.50 -0.93
CA VAL A 65 -2.24 4.86 -1.04
C VAL A 65 -1.33 5.17 0.13
N LEU A 66 -1.27 6.43 0.57
CA LEU A 66 -0.46 6.80 1.72
C LEU A 66 -0.90 6.04 2.98
N ILE A 67 -2.21 5.87 3.18
CA ILE A 67 -2.79 5.09 4.28
C ILE A 67 -2.39 3.61 4.18
N GLU A 68 -2.46 3.00 2.99
CA GLU A 68 -2.08 1.60 2.78
C GLU A 68 -0.58 1.37 3.05
N LEU A 69 0.28 2.28 2.59
CA LEU A 69 1.72 2.24 2.87
C LEU A 69 2.01 2.41 4.37
N SER A 70 1.32 3.35 5.03
CA SER A 70 1.40 3.53 6.48
C SER A 70 1.02 2.26 7.23
N ARG A 71 -0.02 1.55 6.77
CA ARG A 71 -0.46 0.28 7.35
C ARG A 71 0.61 -0.80 7.25
N SER A 72 1.18 -0.99 6.06
CA SER A 72 2.26 -1.96 5.83
C SER A 72 3.49 -1.70 6.72
N ILE A 73 3.86 -0.43 6.91
CA ILE A 73 4.94 -0.02 7.80
C ILE A 73 4.57 -0.21 9.28
N THR A 74 3.32 0.07 9.66
CA THR A 74 2.85 -0.16 11.04
C THR A 74 2.86 -1.65 11.38
N ASP A 75 2.49 -2.51 10.44
CA ASP A 75 2.55 -3.96 10.61
C ASP A 75 3.98 -4.48 10.81
N TYR A 76 4.98 -3.81 10.22
CA TYR A 76 6.39 -4.08 10.51
C TYR A 76 6.71 -3.82 11.98
N PHE A 77 6.25 -2.71 12.58
CA PHE A 77 6.48 -2.42 14.00
C PHE A 77 5.89 -3.47 14.94
N ILE A 78 4.72 -4.01 14.60
CA ILE A 78 4.05 -5.03 15.42
C ILE A 78 4.79 -6.36 15.33
N SER A 79 5.18 -6.78 14.12
CA SER A 79 5.68 -8.13 13.87
C SER A 79 7.21 -8.24 13.79
N HIS A 80 7.92 -7.10 13.78
CA HIS A 80 9.36 -6.96 13.49
C HIS A 80 9.82 -7.70 12.22
N LYS A 81 8.87 -8.00 11.32
CA LYS A 81 9.06 -8.79 10.11
C LYS A 81 8.17 -8.25 9.01
N LEU A 82 8.76 -7.97 7.86
CA LEU A 82 7.98 -7.69 6.66
C LEU A 82 7.43 -9.02 6.12
N LYS A 83 6.13 -9.26 6.30
CA LYS A 83 5.48 -10.43 5.70
C LYS A 83 5.34 -10.18 4.21
N ILE A 84 5.89 -11.08 3.39
CA ILE A 84 5.77 -10.96 1.93
C ILE A 84 4.32 -10.87 1.47
N SER A 85 3.40 -11.55 2.17
CA SER A 85 1.96 -11.45 1.92
C SER A 85 1.43 -10.02 2.07
N LEU A 86 1.90 -9.26 3.06
CA LEU A 86 1.48 -7.86 3.26
C LEU A 86 2.00 -6.96 2.15
N ILE A 87 3.23 -7.20 1.69
CA ILE A 87 3.82 -6.44 0.57
C ILE A 87 3.05 -6.71 -0.71
N ILE A 88 2.72 -7.97 -1.00
CA ILE A 88 1.95 -8.35 -2.19
C ILE A 88 0.53 -7.76 -2.12
N ASP A 89 -0.12 -7.85 -0.97
CA ASP A 89 -1.47 -7.28 -0.77
C ASP A 89 -1.45 -5.76 -0.98
N ALA A 90 -0.47 -5.05 -0.41
CA ALA A 90 -0.29 -3.62 -0.62
C ALA A 90 0.02 -3.28 -2.10
N ALA A 91 0.83 -4.09 -2.78
CA ALA A 91 1.16 -3.90 -4.19
C ALA A 91 -0.07 -4.06 -5.09
N ILE A 92 -0.92 -5.06 -4.85
CA ILE A 92 -2.17 -5.26 -5.60
C ILE A 92 -3.06 -4.02 -5.45
N VAL A 93 -3.27 -3.57 -4.21
CA VAL A 93 -4.08 -2.38 -3.92
C VAL A 93 -3.50 -1.13 -4.60
N PHE A 94 -2.17 -0.96 -4.55
CA PHE A 94 -1.48 0.15 -5.19
C PHE A 94 -1.69 0.19 -6.71
N ILE A 95 -1.58 -0.96 -7.39
CA ILE A 95 -1.76 -1.03 -8.84
C ILE A 95 -3.23 -0.82 -9.24
N ILE A 96 -4.18 -1.41 -8.51
CA ILE A 96 -5.61 -1.14 -8.73
C ILE A 96 -5.87 0.36 -8.63
N ARG A 97 -5.32 1.04 -7.62
CA ARG A 97 -5.47 2.48 -7.45
C ARG A 97 -4.86 3.26 -8.61
N GLU A 98 -3.68 2.89 -9.11
CA GLU A 98 -3.07 3.55 -10.26
C GLU A 98 -3.95 3.45 -11.52
N ILE A 99 -4.52 2.26 -11.77
CA ILE A 99 -5.48 2.05 -12.85
C ILE A 99 -6.71 2.95 -12.68
N LEU A 100 -7.26 3.05 -11.47
CA LEU A 100 -8.42 3.90 -11.19
C LEU A 100 -8.09 5.39 -11.46
N ILE A 101 -6.94 5.89 -11.00
CA ILE A 101 -6.53 7.28 -11.29
C ILE A 101 -6.38 7.52 -12.79
N ALA A 102 -5.73 6.59 -13.50
CA ALA A 102 -5.54 6.69 -14.95
C ALA A 102 -6.89 6.72 -15.70
N LEU A 103 -7.85 5.88 -15.25
CA LEU A 103 -9.23 5.86 -15.75
C LEU A 103 -9.92 7.22 -15.53
N PHE A 104 -9.90 7.72 -14.30
CA PHE A 104 -10.56 8.99 -13.95
C PHE A 104 -9.97 10.20 -14.69
N LYS A 105 -8.65 10.21 -14.90
CA LYS A 105 -7.98 11.28 -15.65
C LYS A 105 -8.16 11.16 -17.17
N HIS A 106 -8.83 10.13 -17.67
CA HIS A 106 -8.95 9.84 -19.10
C HIS A 106 -7.57 9.77 -19.80
N LYS A 107 -6.54 9.34 -19.07
CA LYS A 107 -5.13 9.24 -19.54
C LYS A 107 -4.71 7.80 -19.73
N ILE A 108 -5.61 6.96 -20.26
CA ILE A 108 -5.31 5.55 -20.47
C ILE A 108 -4.64 5.36 -21.81
N ASP A 109 -3.35 5.04 -21.76
CA ASP A 109 -2.67 4.37 -22.85
C ASP A 109 -3.03 2.86 -22.79
N PRO A 110 -3.59 2.27 -23.85
CA PRO A 110 -3.88 0.84 -23.91
C PRO A 110 -2.67 -0.02 -23.55
N SER A 111 -1.46 0.39 -23.95
CA SER A 111 -0.24 -0.36 -23.66
C SER A 111 0.08 -0.41 -22.15
N MET A 112 -0.09 0.72 -21.46
CA MET A 112 0.06 0.82 -20.01
C MET A 112 -0.99 -0.01 -19.27
N LEU A 113 -2.24 0.02 -19.74
CA LEU A 113 -3.31 -0.78 -19.14
C LEU A 113 -3.03 -2.28 -19.25
N TYR A 114 -2.57 -2.76 -20.41
CA TYR A 114 -2.18 -4.16 -20.58
C TYR A 114 -0.99 -4.54 -19.68
N ALA A 115 0.01 -3.67 -19.57
CA ALA A 115 1.17 -3.90 -18.70
C ALA A 115 0.76 -4.00 -17.21
N LEU A 116 -0.06 -3.07 -16.73
CA LEU A 116 -0.57 -3.08 -15.35
C LEU A 116 -1.50 -4.28 -15.09
N SER A 117 -2.31 -4.68 -16.08
CA SER A 117 -3.17 -5.87 -15.98
C SER A 117 -2.36 -7.16 -15.90
N ALA A 118 -1.31 -7.30 -16.73
CA ALA A 118 -0.40 -8.43 -16.67
C ALA A 118 0.36 -8.48 -15.33
N PHE A 119 0.82 -7.32 -14.85
CA PHE A 119 1.47 -7.24 -13.54
C PHE A 119 0.54 -7.62 -12.39
N LEU A 120 -0.71 -7.12 -12.40
CA LEU A 120 -1.74 -7.54 -11.44
C LEU A 120 -2.03 -9.04 -11.49
N PHE A 121 -2.09 -9.61 -12.69
CA PHE A 121 -2.29 -11.05 -12.85
C PHE A 121 -1.16 -11.85 -12.20
N VAL A 122 0.10 -11.45 -12.41
CA VAL A 122 1.26 -12.07 -11.76
C VAL A 122 1.21 -11.92 -10.24
N LEU A 123 0.88 -10.73 -9.72
CA LEU A 123 0.73 -10.51 -8.28
C LEU A 123 -0.39 -11.37 -7.67
N GLY A 124 -1.53 -11.47 -8.36
CA GLY A 124 -2.65 -12.32 -7.94
C GLY A 124 -2.29 -13.81 -7.94
N ALA A 125 -1.55 -14.27 -8.96
CA ALA A 125 -1.05 -15.63 -9.03
C ALA A 125 -0.07 -15.92 -7.89
N LEU A 126 0.89 -15.02 -7.62
CA LEU A 126 1.82 -15.13 -6.49
C LEU A 126 1.09 -15.18 -5.15
N ARG A 127 0.09 -14.31 -4.97
CA ARG A 127 -0.72 -14.28 -3.75
C ARG A 127 -1.46 -15.58 -3.52
N THR A 128 -2.10 -16.09 -4.56
CA THR A 128 -2.84 -17.36 -4.52
C THR A 128 -1.90 -18.53 -4.22
N ALA A 129 -0.75 -18.60 -4.89
CA ALA A 129 0.26 -19.63 -4.65
C ALA A 129 0.80 -19.60 -3.21
N ALA A 130 1.06 -18.41 -2.66
CA ALA A 130 1.52 -18.25 -1.29
C ALA A 130 0.50 -18.76 -0.26
N ILE A 131 -0.81 -18.55 -0.49
CA ILE A 131 -1.88 -19.08 0.38
C ILE A 131 -1.91 -20.60 0.33
N ILE A 132 -1.90 -21.17 -0.87
CA ILE A 132 -1.98 -22.62 -1.07
C ILE A 132 -0.78 -23.31 -0.42
N LEU A 133 0.43 -22.79 -0.63
CA LEU A 133 1.65 -23.36 -0.04
C LEU A 133 1.59 -23.34 1.49
N TYR A 134 1.18 -22.21 2.07
CA TYR A 134 1.03 -22.08 3.52
C TYR A 134 -0.01 -23.06 4.09
N GLN A 135 -1.13 -23.26 3.39
CA GLN A 135 -2.13 -24.24 3.81
C GLN A 135 -1.59 -25.68 3.74
N ARG A 136 -0.83 -26.02 2.69
CA ARG A 136 -0.24 -27.36 2.56
C ARG A 136 0.79 -27.67 3.65
N GLU A 137 1.66 -26.71 3.96
CA GLU A 137 2.63 -26.85 5.06
C GLU A 137 1.94 -27.12 6.40
N LYS A 138 0.80 -26.45 6.66
CA LYS A 138 0.03 -26.63 7.89
C LYS A 138 -0.62 -28.02 7.97
N VAL A 139 -1.20 -28.52 6.87
CA VAL A 139 -1.83 -29.85 6.81
C VAL A 139 -0.81 -30.97 7.06
N ILE A 140 0.36 -30.88 6.42
CA ILE A 140 1.43 -31.87 6.58
C ILE A 140 1.99 -31.85 8.01
N ALA A 141 2.03 -30.68 8.67
CA ALA A 141 2.47 -30.59 10.05
C ALA A 141 1.51 -31.26 11.03
N ASP A 142 0.19 -31.15 10.84
CA ASP A 142 -0.81 -31.84 11.67
C ASP A 142 -0.74 -33.38 11.48
N GLU A 143 -0.57 -33.87 10.24
CA GLU A 143 -0.47 -35.31 9.96
C GLU A 143 0.76 -36.01 10.57
N ASN A 144 1.83 -35.27 10.91
CA ASN A 144 3.03 -35.85 11.53
C ASN A 144 2.96 -35.86 13.07
N HIS A 145 1.89 -35.31 13.66
CA HIS A 145 1.67 -35.26 15.11
C HIS A 145 0.62 -36.26 15.63
N ASP A 146 0.02 -37.06 14.75
CA ASP A 146 -0.85 -38.20 15.06
C ASP A 146 -0.13 -39.55 14.83
#